data_AF-A0A970JGK9-F1
#
_entry.id   AF-A0A970JGK9-F1
#
_cell.length_a   1.000
_cell.length_b   1.000
_cell.length_c   1.000
_cell.angle_alpha   90.00
_cell.angle_beta   90.00
_cell.angle_gamma   90.00
#
_symmetry.space_group_name_H-M   'P 1'
#
loop_
_entity.id
_entity.type
_entity.pdbx_description
1 polymer ?
#
loop_
_entity_poly.entity_id
_entity_poly.type
_entity_poly.pdbx_seq_one_letter_code
_entity_poly.pdbx_strand_id
1 'polypeptide(L)'
;MAPAGGKSLTALYETKLRLFRSLEMLSRQCTAVSFNFDEVADTGITRLQALLDERAKLMAEIDALDVEIAGAEAVQDRHAVQHIRTELAAIGERIRQMDARLQKTLERETGMLRDAARREQAGQRSTRAYKHKPEAGEGFFIDKRT
;
A
#
# COMPACT_ATOMS: atom_id res chain seq x y z
N MET A 1 -11.14 -43.67 18.95
CA MET A 1 -11.90 -42.47 19.36
C MET A 1 -11.42 -41.32 18.50
N ALA A 2 -12.24 -40.81 17.58
CA ALA A 2 -11.89 -39.64 16.77
C ALA A 2 -12.08 -38.38 17.63
N PRO A 3 -11.09 -37.47 17.72
CA PRO A 3 -11.33 -36.20 18.40
C PRO A 3 -12.28 -35.34 17.55
N ALA A 4 -13.13 -34.62 18.27
CA ALA A 4 -14.25 -33.83 17.77
C ALA A 4 -13.84 -32.71 16.81
N GLY A 5 -14.61 -32.55 15.73
CA GLY A 5 -14.92 -31.28 15.05
C GLY A 5 -13.81 -30.38 14.47
N GLY A 6 -12.53 -30.68 14.69
CA GLY A 6 -11.42 -29.87 14.18
C GLY A 6 -11.17 -30.12 12.68
N LYS A 7 -10.90 -29.06 11.92
CA LYS A 7 -10.42 -29.17 10.54
C LYS A 7 -9.12 -29.98 10.51
N SER A 8 -8.93 -30.84 9.51
CA SER A 8 -7.67 -31.57 9.34
C SER A 8 -6.52 -30.60 9.05
N LEU A 9 -5.31 -30.96 9.46
CA LEU A 9 -4.11 -30.16 9.23
C LEU A 9 -3.92 -29.88 7.74
N THR A 10 -4.19 -30.86 6.89
CA THR A 10 -4.19 -30.71 5.43
C THR A 10 -5.19 -29.64 4.97
N ALA A 11 -6.44 -29.68 5.45
CA ALA A 11 -7.46 -28.70 5.07
C ALA A 11 -7.11 -27.27 5.53
N LEU A 12 -6.48 -27.13 6.70
CA LEU A 12 -5.98 -25.84 7.18
C LEU A 12 -4.87 -25.31 6.26
N TYR A 13 -3.90 -26.16 5.91
CA TYR A 13 -2.81 -25.80 4.99
C TYR A 13 -3.31 -25.49 3.56
N GLU A 14 -4.29 -26.21 3.04
CA GLU A 14 -4.94 -25.91 1.75
C GLU A 14 -5.67 -24.56 1.79
N THR A 15 -6.35 -24.27 2.90
CA THR A 15 -6.97 -22.96 3.12
C THR A 15 -5.92 -21.86 3.12
N LYS A 16 -4.80 -22.06 3.82
CA LYS A 16 -3.67 -21.11 3.86
C LYS A 16 -3.08 -20.90 2.47
N LEU A 17 -2.91 -21.98 1.71
CA LEU A 17 -2.41 -21.91 0.35
C LEU A 17 -3.31 -21.08 -0.56
N ARG A 18 -4.63 -21.27 -0.46
CA ARG A 18 -5.61 -20.44 -1.18
C ARG A 18 -5.48 -18.97 -0.81
N LEU A 19 -5.38 -18.65 0.48
CA LEU A 19 -5.20 -17.25 0.94
C LEU A 19 -3.89 -16.65 0.43
N PHE A 20 -2.78 -17.41 0.43
CA PHE A 20 -1.51 -16.97 -0.15
C PHE A 20 -1.59 -16.71 -1.66
N ARG A 21 -2.35 -17.52 -2.41
CA ARG A 21 -2.59 -17.28 -3.84
C ARG A 21 -3.41 -16.00 -4.08
N SER A 22 -4.42 -15.73 -3.26
CA SER A 22 -5.15 -14.46 -3.29
C SER A 22 -4.23 -13.28 -2.96
N LEU A 23 -3.37 -13.43 -1.95
CA LEU A 23 -2.39 -12.42 -1.56
C LEU A 23 -1.37 -12.15 -2.67
N GLU A 24 -0.93 -13.20 -3.38
CA GLU A 24 -0.08 -13.07 -4.57
C GLU A 24 -0.78 -12.27 -5.67
N MET A 25 -2.06 -12.54 -5.92
CA MET A 25 -2.85 -11.80 -6.91
C MET A 25 -2.98 -10.32 -6.55
N LEU A 26 -3.31 -10.00 -5.29
CA LEU A 26 -3.38 -8.60 -4.82
C LEU A 26 -2.02 -7.91 -4.94
N SER A 27 -0.94 -8.60 -4.58
CA SER A 27 0.42 -8.05 -4.69
C SER A 27 0.79 -7.72 -6.14
N ARG A 28 0.40 -8.57 -7.11
CA ARG A 28 0.53 -8.27 -8.54
C ARG A 28 -0.28 -7.04 -8.94
N GLN A 29 -1.52 -6.95 -8.48
CA GLN A 29 -2.38 -5.80 -8.76
C GLN A 29 -1.80 -4.50 -8.20
N CYS A 30 -1.27 -4.51 -6.97
CA CYS A 30 -0.59 -3.35 -6.39
C CYS A 30 0.60 -2.90 -7.25
N THR A 31 1.44 -3.84 -7.71
CA THR A 31 2.59 -3.51 -8.57
C THR A 31 2.21 -3.00 -9.96
N ALA A 32 0.97 -3.27 -10.40
CA ALA A 32 0.44 -2.85 -11.69
C ALA A 32 -0.30 -1.51 -11.64
N VAL A 33 -0.46 -0.91 -10.44
CA VAL A 33 -1.05 0.42 -10.31
C VAL A 33 -0.09 1.45 -10.90
N SER A 34 -0.60 2.26 -11.82
CA SER A 34 0.07 3.45 -12.33
C SER A 34 -0.51 4.68 -11.65
N PHE A 35 0.33 5.69 -11.45
CA PHE A 35 -0.06 6.98 -10.88
C PHE A 35 -0.05 8.03 -11.98
N ASN A 36 -1.09 8.86 -12.03
CA ASN A 36 -1.15 10.02 -12.91
C ASN A 36 -1.33 11.28 -12.07
N PHE A 37 -0.23 11.98 -11.82
CA PHE A 37 -0.22 13.17 -10.95
C PHE A 37 -0.70 14.44 -11.64
N ASP A 38 -0.94 14.40 -12.96
CA ASP A 38 -1.51 15.53 -13.70
C ASP A 38 -3.04 15.63 -13.51
N GLU A 39 -3.68 14.56 -13.01
CA GLU A 39 -5.11 14.53 -12.72
C GLU A 39 -5.38 14.85 -11.25
N VAL A 40 -6.31 15.77 -10.98
CA VAL A 40 -6.70 16.20 -9.62
C VAL A 40 -7.29 15.06 -8.79
N ALA A 41 -7.86 14.04 -9.45
CA ALA A 41 -8.40 12.84 -8.82
C ALA A 41 -7.63 11.61 -9.33
N ASP A 42 -6.40 11.41 -8.86
CA ASP A 42 -5.62 10.23 -9.21
C ASP A 42 -6.33 8.96 -8.69
N THR A 43 -7.03 8.30 -9.61
CA THR A 43 -7.74 7.04 -9.35
C THR A 43 -6.78 5.90 -8.99
N GLY A 44 -5.51 6.02 -9.37
CA GLY A 44 -4.44 5.07 -9.04
C GLY A 44 -4.15 5.03 -7.55
N ILE A 45 -4.01 6.18 -6.88
CA ILE A 45 -3.75 6.23 -5.42
C ILE A 45 -4.91 5.62 -4.63
N THR A 46 -6.14 6.00 -4.99
CA THR A 46 -7.35 5.49 -4.32
C THR A 46 -7.47 3.97 -4.52
N ARG A 47 -7.20 3.50 -5.73
CA ARG A 47 -7.17 2.07 -6.04
C ARG A 47 -6.08 1.34 -5.26
N LEU A 48 -4.88 1.90 -5.16
CA LEU A 48 -3.80 1.30 -4.38
C LEU A 48 -4.18 1.19 -2.90
N GLN A 49 -4.79 2.22 -2.31
CA GLN A 49 -5.26 2.16 -0.93
C GLN A 49 -6.28 1.04 -0.73
N ALA A 50 -7.27 0.91 -1.62
CA ALA A 50 -8.26 -0.17 -1.54
C ALA A 50 -7.60 -1.56 -1.62
N LEU A 51 -6.60 -1.73 -2.51
CA LEU A 51 -5.86 -2.99 -2.62
C LEU A 51 -5.02 -3.29 -1.36
N LEU A 52 -4.42 -2.28 -0.74
CA LEU A 52 -3.67 -2.44 0.51
C LEU A 52 -4.58 -2.78 1.70
N ASP A 53 -5.78 -2.21 1.75
CA ASP A 53 -6.79 -2.55 2.76
C ASP A 53 -7.27 -4.00 2.62
N GLU A 54 -7.53 -4.45 1.39
CA GLU A 54 -7.87 -5.85 1.13
C GLU A 54 -6.71 -6.79 1.48
N ARG A 55 -5.48 -6.38 1.17
CA ARG A 55 -4.26 -7.10 1.55
C ARG A 55 -4.14 -7.25 3.07
N ALA A 56 -4.44 -6.18 3.83
CA ALA A 56 -4.41 -6.20 5.29
C ALA A 56 -5.44 -7.17 5.88
N LYS A 57 -6.65 -7.24 5.31
CA LYS A 57 -7.68 -8.22 5.71
C LYS A 57 -7.21 -9.65 5.48
N LEU A 58 -6.65 -9.95 4.31
CA LEU A 58 -6.12 -11.30 4.02
C LEU A 58 -4.96 -11.67 4.96
N MET A 59 -4.09 -10.73 5.32
CA MET A 59 -3.03 -10.98 6.29
C MET A 59 -3.60 -11.35 7.66
N ALA A 60 -4.61 -10.63 8.14
CA ALA A 60 -5.27 -10.96 9.41
C ALA A 60 -5.94 -12.35 9.39
N GLU A 61 -6.56 -12.74 8.26
CA GLU A 61 -7.12 -14.09 8.08
C GLU A 61 -6.02 -15.17 8.10
N ILE A 62 -4.88 -14.90 7.47
CA ILE A 62 -3.72 -15.81 7.48
C ILE A 62 -3.16 -15.93 8.90
N ASP A 63 -3.01 -14.84 9.64
CA ASP A 63 -2.48 -14.84 11.00
C ASP A 63 -3.39 -15.65 11.94
N ALA A 64 -4.71 -15.50 11.82
CA ALA A 64 -5.68 -16.32 12.56
C ALA A 64 -5.55 -17.80 12.22
N LEU A 65 -5.39 -18.12 10.93
CA LEU A 65 -5.22 -19.50 10.46
C LEU A 65 -3.89 -20.11 10.94
N ASP A 66 -2.84 -19.30 11.12
CA ASP A 66 -1.55 -19.76 11.64
C ASP A 66 -1.64 -20.18 13.11
N VAL A 67 -2.49 -19.51 13.89
CA VAL A 67 -2.82 -19.94 15.26
C VAL A 67 -3.55 -21.29 15.24
N GLU A 68 -4.52 -21.48 14.34
CA GLU A 68 -5.22 -22.78 14.18
C GLU A 68 -4.26 -23.90 13.76
N ILE A 69 -3.37 -23.64 12.80
CA ILE A 69 -2.38 -24.61 12.32
C ILE A 69 -1.41 -24.98 13.44
N ALA A 70 -0.90 -24.01 14.20
CA ALA A 70 0.01 -24.27 15.30
C ALA A 70 -0.61 -25.22 16.36
N GLY A 71 -1.91 -25.06 16.64
CA GLY A 71 -2.65 -25.98 17.51
C GLY A 71 -2.79 -27.39 16.91
N ALA A 72 -3.09 -27.50 15.62
CA ALA A 72 -3.26 -28.78 14.93
C ALA A 72 -1.94 -29.55 14.73
N GLU A 73 -0.83 -28.85 14.48
CA GLU A 73 0.52 -29.43 14.31
C GLU A 73 1.09 -30.08 15.58
N ALA A 74 0.48 -29.83 16.75
CA ALA A 74 0.85 -30.50 17.99
C ALA A 74 0.31 -31.94 18.08
N VAL A 75 -0.68 -32.28 17.26
CA VAL A 75 -1.44 -33.54 17.37
C VAL A 75 -1.43 -34.36 16.07
N GLN A 76 -1.21 -33.72 14.92
CA GLN A 76 -1.33 -34.35 13.59
C GLN A 76 0.02 -34.51 12.88
N ASP A 77 0.11 -35.49 11.98
CA ASP A 77 1.33 -35.77 11.20
C ASP A 77 1.65 -34.63 10.22
N ARG A 78 2.88 -34.12 10.34
CA ARG A 78 3.39 -33.00 9.54
C ARG A 78 3.90 -33.44 8.15
N HIS A 79 4.18 -34.71 7.94
CA HIS A 79 4.70 -35.18 6.66
C HIS A 79 3.70 -35.00 5.52
N ALA A 80 2.40 -35.19 5.79
CA ALA A 80 1.33 -35.04 4.80
C ALA A 80 1.25 -33.63 4.17
N VAL A 81 1.67 -32.59 4.89
CA VAL A 81 1.56 -31.19 4.46
C VAL A 81 2.86 -30.58 3.92
N GLN A 82 3.95 -31.36 3.86
CA GLN A 82 5.27 -30.84 3.48
C GLN A 82 5.32 -30.24 2.06
N HIS A 83 4.58 -30.83 1.12
CA HIS A 83 4.45 -30.30 -0.24
C HIS A 83 3.77 -28.92 -0.26
N ILE A 84 2.68 -28.74 0.51
CA ILE A 84 1.97 -27.46 0.64
C ILE A 84 2.88 -26.41 1.29
N ARG A 85 3.66 -26.77 2.31
CA ARG A 85 4.62 -25.86 2.95
C ARG A 85 5.66 -25.33 1.98
N THR A 86 6.16 -26.20 1.10
CA THR A 86 7.10 -25.82 0.04
C THR A 86 6.47 -24.82 -0.93
N GLU A 87 5.22 -25.07 -1.33
CA GLU A 87 4.50 -24.15 -2.23
C GLU A 87 4.22 -22.79 -1.56
N LEU A 88 3.80 -22.79 -0.29
CA LEU A 88 3.62 -21.58 0.51
C LEU A 88 4.91 -20.75 0.60
N ALA A 89 6.06 -21.40 0.82
CA ALA A 89 7.35 -20.72 0.86
C ALA A 89 7.70 -20.08 -0.50
N ALA A 90 7.44 -20.78 -1.60
CA ALA A 90 7.66 -20.26 -2.94
C ALA A 90 6.75 -19.05 -3.26
N ILE A 91 5.46 -19.12 -2.92
CA ILE A 91 4.53 -17.99 -3.08
C ILE A 91 4.95 -16.82 -2.19
N GLY A 92 5.30 -17.09 -0.93
CA GLY A 92 5.76 -16.05 0.01
C GLY A 92 6.99 -15.31 -0.51
N GLU A 93 7.94 -16.01 -1.13
CA GLU A 93 9.10 -15.38 -1.76
C GLU A 93 8.71 -14.50 -2.95
N ARG A 94 7.78 -14.94 -3.81
CA ARG A 94 7.27 -14.11 -4.91
C ARG A 94 6.58 -12.84 -4.39
N ILE A 95 5.79 -12.96 -3.32
CA ILE A 95 5.15 -11.80 -2.66
C ILE A 95 6.20 -10.83 -2.13
N ARG A 96 7.22 -11.30 -1.40
CA ARG A 96 8.32 -10.45 -0.92
C ARG A 96 9.03 -9.68 -2.04
N GLN A 97 9.27 -10.33 -3.17
CA GLN A 97 9.88 -9.68 -4.33
C GLN A 97 8.99 -8.61 -4.93
N MET A 98 7.67 -8.82 -4.98
CA MET A 98 6.70 -7.81 -5.43
C MET A 98 6.59 -6.66 -4.45
N ASP A 99 6.57 -6.91 -3.15
CA ASP A 99 6.57 -5.87 -2.11
C ASP A 99 7.81 -4.98 -2.23
N ALA A 100 9.00 -5.58 -2.41
CA ALA A 100 10.24 -4.84 -2.59
C ALA A 100 10.23 -3.97 -3.86
N ARG A 101 9.60 -4.44 -4.95
CA ARG A 101 9.42 -3.65 -6.17
C ARG A 101 8.44 -2.50 -5.94
N LEU A 102 7.30 -2.78 -5.32
CA LEU A 102 6.29 -1.77 -4.99
C LEU A 102 6.88 -0.67 -4.11
N GLN A 103 7.65 -1.04 -3.08
CA GLN A 103 8.33 -0.08 -2.21
C GLN A 103 9.25 0.85 -3.01
N LYS A 104 10.11 0.30 -3.89
CA LYS A 104 10.99 1.11 -4.74
C LYS A 104 10.22 2.04 -5.66
N THR A 105 9.10 1.59 -6.22
CA THR A 105 8.22 2.43 -7.04
C THR A 105 7.67 3.57 -6.20
N LEU A 106 7.08 3.29 -5.04
CA LEU A 106 6.52 4.33 -4.16
C LEU A 106 7.56 5.33 -3.68
N GLU A 107 8.77 4.88 -3.31
CA GLU A 107 9.89 5.75 -2.95
C GLU A 107 10.28 6.69 -4.10
N ARG A 108 10.34 6.16 -5.33
CA ARG A 108 10.62 6.95 -6.52
C ARG A 108 9.52 7.98 -6.79
N GLU A 109 8.26 7.56 -6.82
CA GLU A 109 7.12 8.45 -7.11
C GLU A 109 6.98 9.56 -6.05
N THR A 110 7.10 9.21 -4.77
CA THR A 110 7.08 10.20 -3.69
C THR A 110 8.28 11.15 -3.73
N GLY A 111 9.45 10.69 -4.18
CA GLY A 111 10.60 11.55 -4.46
C GLY A 111 10.32 12.57 -5.57
N MET A 112 9.78 12.11 -6.70
CA MET A 112 9.45 12.96 -7.84
C MET A 112 8.40 14.02 -7.47
N LEU A 113 7.38 13.64 -6.69
CA LEU A 113 6.38 14.56 -6.15
C LEU A 113 6.99 15.62 -5.23
N ARG A 114 7.90 15.24 -4.33
CA ARG A 114 8.59 16.21 -3.44
C ARG A 114 9.39 17.22 -4.23
N ASP A 115 10.08 16.79 -5.28
CA ASP A 115 10.87 17.69 -6.14
C ASP A 115 9.99 18.58 -7.01
N ALA A 116 8.84 18.09 -7.48
CA ALA A 116 7.84 18.91 -8.16
C ALA A 116 7.28 19.98 -7.21
N ALA A 117 6.86 19.60 -6.00
CA ALA A 117 6.34 20.53 -5.00
C ALA A 117 7.37 21.59 -4.58
N ARG A 118 8.65 21.22 -4.42
CA ARG A 118 9.73 22.17 -4.14
C ARG A 118 9.92 23.18 -5.27
N ARG A 119 9.89 22.73 -6.54
CA ARG A 119 9.97 23.59 -7.72
C ARG A 119 8.79 24.55 -7.79
N GLU A 120 7.59 24.06 -7.54
CA GLU A 120 6.38 24.90 -7.51
C GLU A 120 6.46 25.96 -6.40
N GLN A 121 6.84 25.58 -5.19
CA GLN A 121 7.03 26.52 -4.08
C GLN A 121 8.10 27.58 -4.39
N ALA A 122 9.22 27.19 -5.01
CA ALA A 122 10.26 28.12 -5.44
C ALA A 122 9.74 29.08 -6.52
N GLY A 123 8.96 28.58 -7.48
CA GLY A 123 8.27 29.38 -8.49
C GLY A 123 7.29 30.38 -7.88
N GLN A 124 6.43 29.95 -6.95
CA GLN A 124 5.51 30.84 -6.25
C GLN A 124 6.23 31.94 -5.45
N ARG A 125 7.35 31.62 -4.79
CA ARG A 125 8.20 32.60 -4.11
C ARG A 125 8.81 33.61 -5.09
N SER A 126 9.29 33.14 -6.24
CA SER A 126 9.82 34.00 -7.30
C SER A 126 8.73 34.92 -7.87
N THR A 127 7.57 34.37 -8.25
CA THR A 127 6.43 35.15 -8.76
C THR A 127 5.94 36.19 -7.75
N ARG A 128 6.01 35.89 -6.45
CA ARG A 128 5.67 36.85 -5.39
C ARG A 128 6.74 37.93 -5.20
N ALA A 129 8.02 37.63 -5.43
CA ALA A 129 9.11 38.60 -5.37
C ALA A 129 9.10 39.57 -6.56
N TYR A 130 8.67 39.11 -7.75
CA TYR A 130 8.58 39.93 -8.96
C TYR A 130 7.18 40.52 -9.24
N LYS A 131 6.15 40.10 -8.51
CA LYS A 131 4.89 40.87 -8.41
C LYS A 131 5.14 42.12 -7.57
N HIS A 132 5.75 43.10 -8.24
CA HIS A 132 5.85 44.49 -7.80
C HIS A 132 4.46 44.93 -7.31
N LYS A 133 4.39 45.39 -6.06
CA LYS A 133 3.25 46.17 -5.57
C LYS A 133 3.15 47.40 -6.48
N PRO A 134 2.01 47.69 -7.15
CA PRO A 134 1.76 49.04 -7.60
C PRO A 134 1.75 49.95 -6.37
N GLU A 135 2.30 51.14 -6.57
CA GLU A 135 2.62 52.20 -5.63
C GLU A 135 1.80 52.25 -4.34
N ALA A 136 2.51 52.47 -3.24
CA ALA A 136 1.92 53.10 -2.06
C ALA A 136 1.20 54.36 -2.55
N GLY A 137 -0.12 54.39 -2.35
CA GLY A 137 -1.01 55.38 -2.93
C GLY A 137 -0.47 56.80 -2.83
N GLU A 138 -0.65 57.52 -3.93
CA GLU A 138 -0.63 58.97 -4.01
C GLU A 138 -1.27 59.57 -2.75
N GLY A 139 -0.58 60.55 -2.16
CA GLY A 139 -1.02 61.23 -0.96
C GLY A 139 -2.40 61.86 -1.14
N PHE A 140 -3.41 61.26 -0.54
CA PHE A 140 -4.72 61.88 -0.37
C PHE A 140 -4.65 62.90 0.77
N PHE A 141 -4.25 64.13 0.44
CA PHE A 141 -4.42 65.28 1.33
C PHE A 141 -5.90 65.69 1.33
N ILE A 142 -6.62 65.32 2.39
CA ILE A 142 -7.90 65.97 2.70
C ILE A 142 -7.58 67.27 3.43
N ASP A 143 -7.62 68.38 2.71
CA ASP A 143 -7.69 69.70 3.35
C ASP A 143 -9.05 69.83 4.03
N LYS A 144 -9.04 69.94 5.36
CA LYS A 144 -10.23 70.23 6.17
C LYS A 144 -10.27 71.72 6.52
N ARG A 145 -10.36 72.60 5.53
CA ARG A 145 -10.73 74.02 5.72
C ARG A 145 -11.45 74.59 4.50
N THR A 146 -12.78 74.47 4.49
CA THR A 146 -13.78 75.57 4.49
C THR A 146 -15.17 74.98 4.33
#